data_AF-A0A7V9RQ97-F1
#
_entry.id   AF-A0A7V9RQ97-F1
#
_cell.length_a   1.000
_cell.length_b   1.000
_cell.length_c   1.000
_cell.angle_alpha   90.00
_cell.angle_beta   90.00
_cell.angle_gamma   90.00
#
_symmetry.space_group_name_H-M   'P 1'
#
loop_
_entity.id
_entity.type
_entity.pdbx_description
1 polymer ?
#
loop_
_entity_poly.entity_id
_entity_poly.type
_entity_poly.pdbx_seq_one_letter_code
_entity_poly.pdbx_strand_id
1 'polypeptide(L)'
;MSTAPVLAPYVRAAPPYQPPYDDELPPANLRLVVADTDELPFETQRGAVPDLAMAALFPLRRRLPDPTPWARQFIQAALEALSGRRPVAQLQRWTTPAVLAGIQHARRAEPGISQPVIVVKSIHVCEPADAVAEVCAVVSRPDADGPRFRAVAARLEGRSGQWRCVTLQVG
;
A
#
# COMPACT_ATOMS: atom_id res chain seq x y z
N MET A 1 20.99 -49.86 -34.65
CA MET A 1 20.04 -48.78 -34.98
C MET A 1 18.77 -49.06 -34.20
N SER A 2 18.53 -48.34 -33.10
CA SER A 2 17.35 -48.51 -32.23
C SER A 2 16.82 -47.13 -31.87
N THR A 3 15.64 -46.80 -32.39
CA THR A 3 14.98 -45.51 -32.25
C THR A 3 14.15 -45.53 -30.97
N ALA A 4 14.51 -44.70 -29.98
CA ALA A 4 13.70 -44.54 -28.77
C ALA A 4 12.37 -43.83 -29.12
N PRO A 5 11.22 -44.26 -28.57
CA PRO A 5 9.95 -43.60 -28.84
C PRO A 5 9.89 -42.23 -28.14
N VAL A 6 9.41 -41.23 -28.86
CA VAL A 6 9.16 -39.88 -28.34
C VAL A 6 7.94 -39.92 -27.42
N LEU A 7 8.13 -39.63 -26.13
CA LEU A 7 7.04 -39.46 -25.17
C LEU A 7 6.25 -38.19 -25.52
N ALA A 8 5.00 -38.37 -25.96
CA ALA A 8 4.08 -37.25 -26.13
C ALA A 8 3.67 -36.70 -24.75
N PRO A 9 3.68 -35.37 -24.54
CA PRO A 9 3.28 -34.78 -23.26
C PRO A 9 1.79 -35.05 -22.98
N TYR A 10 1.50 -35.68 -21.85
CA TYR A 10 0.14 -35.90 -21.38
C TYR A 10 -0.31 -34.71 -20.53
N VAL A 11 -1.29 -33.95 -21.03
CA VAL A 11 -1.86 -32.80 -20.32
C VAL A 11 -2.94 -33.29 -19.35
N ARG A 12 -2.74 -33.06 -18.04
CA ARG A 12 -3.76 -33.26 -17.01
C ARG A 12 -4.54 -31.97 -16.78
N ALA A 13 -5.84 -32.09 -16.56
CA ALA A 13 -6.65 -30.98 -16.10
C ALA A 13 -6.09 -30.46 -14.76
N ALA A 14 -5.91 -29.14 -14.67
CA ALA A 14 -5.51 -28.52 -13.42
C ALA A 14 -6.60 -28.76 -12.36
N PRO A 15 -6.22 -29.03 -11.09
CA PRO A 15 -7.19 -29.09 -10.00
C PRO A 15 -8.00 -27.79 -9.93
N PRO A 16 -9.28 -27.83 -9.52
CA PRO A 16 -10.06 -26.63 -9.32
C PRO A 16 -9.32 -25.68 -8.36
N TYR A 17 -9.17 -24.42 -8.77
CA TYR A 17 -8.35 -23.40 -8.12
C TYR A 17 -8.87 -22.97 -6.73
N GLN A 18 -10.06 -23.42 -6.34
CA GLN A 18 -10.66 -23.00 -5.09
C GLN A 18 -10.26 -23.96 -3.98
N PRO A 19 -9.41 -23.55 -3.02
CA PRO A 19 -9.23 -24.31 -1.80
C PRO A 19 -10.59 -24.41 -1.07
N PRO A 20 -10.87 -25.53 -0.39
CA PRO A 20 -12.10 -25.69 0.38
C PRO A 20 -12.22 -24.60 1.44
N TYR A 21 -13.44 -24.13 1.70
CA TYR A 21 -13.70 -23.18 2.78
C TYR A 21 -13.45 -23.84 4.14
N ASP A 22 -13.17 -23.04 5.18
CA ASP A 22 -12.80 -23.53 6.52
C ASP A 22 -13.86 -24.46 7.15
N ASP A 23 -15.12 -24.35 6.74
CA ASP A 23 -16.25 -25.18 7.15
C ASP A 23 -16.37 -26.50 6.39
N GLU A 24 -15.70 -26.63 5.25
CA GLU A 24 -15.62 -27.85 4.44
C GLU A 24 -14.45 -28.76 4.85
N LEU A 25 -13.59 -28.29 5.78
CA LEU A 25 -12.46 -29.06 6.27
C LEU A 25 -12.88 -29.99 7.43
N PRO A 26 -12.55 -31.29 7.38
CA PRO A 26 -12.67 -32.14 8.55
C PRO A 26 -11.79 -31.60 9.69
N PRO A 27 -12.14 -31.82 10.97
CA PRO A 27 -11.37 -31.28 12.09
C PRO A 27 -9.91 -31.75 12.02
N ALA A 28 -9.01 -30.83 11.69
CA ALA A 28 -7.62 -31.13 11.44
C ALA A 28 -6.87 -31.39 12.75
N ASN A 29 -6.38 -32.62 12.91
CA ASN A 29 -5.27 -32.94 13.80
C ASN A 29 -4.00 -32.23 13.29
N LEU A 30 -3.80 -30.99 13.73
CA LEU A 30 -2.64 -30.18 13.41
C LEU A 30 -1.36 -30.91 13.85
N ARG A 31 -0.57 -31.34 12.86
CA ARG A 31 0.78 -31.86 13.08
C ARG A 31 1.76 -30.86 12.48
N LEU A 32 2.73 -30.43 13.28
CA LEU A 32 3.83 -29.60 12.81
C LEU A 32 4.60 -30.39 11.73
N VAL A 33 4.51 -29.95 10.48
CA VAL A 33 5.38 -30.43 9.40
C VAL A 33 6.58 -29.49 9.41
N VAL A 34 7.72 -29.99 9.89
CA VAL A 34 9.00 -29.32 9.69
C VAL A 34 9.15 -29.19 8.18
N ALA A 35 9.23 -27.95 7.69
CA ALA A 35 9.33 -27.67 6.26
C ALA A 35 10.54 -28.41 5.70
N ASP A 36 10.26 -29.47 4.92
CA ASP A 36 11.29 -30.05 4.07
C ASP A 36 11.69 -28.94 3.10
N THR A 37 12.97 -28.60 3.09
CA THR A 37 13.48 -27.42 2.37
C THR A 37 13.68 -27.78 0.90
N ASP A 38 12.67 -28.37 0.28
CA ASP A 38 12.61 -28.44 -1.17
C ASP A 38 12.15 -27.05 -1.64
N GLU A 39 13.12 -26.30 -2.17
CA GLU A 39 12.89 -24.97 -2.71
C GLU A 39 11.68 -25.00 -3.66
N LEU A 40 10.67 -24.20 -3.33
CA LEU A 40 9.45 -24.13 -4.12
C LEU A 40 9.77 -23.65 -5.55
N PRO A 41 9.09 -24.16 -6.59
CA PRO A 41 9.39 -23.89 -7.99
C PRO A 41 8.92 -22.50 -8.47
N PHE A 42 8.73 -21.55 -7.55
CA PHE A 42 8.66 -20.15 -7.92
C PHE A 42 10.08 -19.62 -7.93
N GLU A 43 10.47 -19.01 -9.05
CA GLU A 43 11.75 -18.33 -9.18
C GLU A 43 11.82 -17.22 -8.12
N THR A 44 12.47 -17.53 -7.00
CA THR A 44 12.78 -16.54 -5.97
C THR A 44 13.81 -15.61 -6.60
N GLN A 45 13.33 -14.54 -7.24
CA GLN A 45 14.12 -13.34 -7.47
C GLN A 45 14.43 -12.75 -6.08
N ARG A 46 15.38 -13.36 -5.38
CA ARG A 46 16.11 -12.74 -4.27
C ARG A 46 16.88 -11.61 -4.93
N GLY A 47 16.22 -10.47 -5.10
CA GLY A 47 16.85 -9.24 -5.52
C GLY A 47 18.08 -9.05 -4.64
N ALA A 48 19.25 -8.91 -5.28
CA ALA A 48 20.53 -8.79 -4.60
C ALA A 48 20.39 -7.85 -3.40
N VAL A 49 20.63 -8.38 -2.21
CA VAL A 49 20.72 -7.57 -0.99
C VAL A 49 21.89 -6.62 -1.23
N PRO A 50 21.69 -5.29 -1.35
CA PRO A 50 22.80 -4.40 -1.57
C PRO A 50 23.71 -4.45 -0.34
N ASP A 51 25.00 -4.58 -0.62
CA ASP A 51 26.12 -4.60 0.31
C ASP A 51 25.88 -3.72 1.56
N LEU A 52 25.92 -4.34 2.74
CA LEU A 52 25.77 -3.70 4.06
C LEU A 52 26.77 -2.55 4.29
N ALA A 53 27.82 -2.45 3.47
CA ALA A 53 28.73 -1.30 3.45
C ALA A 53 28.09 0.01 2.96
N MET A 54 27.05 -0.03 2.10
CA MET A 54 26.32 1.18 1.72
C MET A 54 25.48 1.70 2.89
N ALA A 55 24.88 0.81 3.69
CA ALA A 55 24.05 1.11 4.88
C ALA A 55 24.70 2.12 5.84
N ALA A 56 26.02 2.02 6.03
CA ALA A 56 26.80 2.88 6.92
C ALA A 56 27.04 4.32 6.37
N LEU A 57 26.84 4.56 5.06
CA LEU A 57 26.85 5.91 4.47
C LEU A 57 25.46 6.59 4.49
N PHE A 58 24.37 5.86 4.78
CA PHE A 58 23.01 6.40 4.83
C PHE A 58 22.63 7.27 6.04
N PRO A 59 23.19 7.12 7.28
CA PRO A 59 22.71 7.91 8.41
C PRO A 59 22.99 9.42 8.24
N LEU A 60 23.89 9.81 7.33
CA LEU A 60 24.20 11.22 7.04
C LEU A 60 23.22 11.87 6.05
N ARG A 61 22.43 11.11 5.26
CA ARG A 61 21.65 11.69 4.14
C ARG A 61 20.14 11.81 4.36
N ARG A 62 19.54 11.22 5.39
CA ARG A 62 18.08 11.37 5.62
C ARG A 62 17.72 11.47 7.11
N ARG A 63 17.79 12.67 7.67
CA ARG A 63 16.93 13.03 8.81
C ARG A 63 15.55 13.42 8.28
N LEU A 64 14.75 12.43 7.92
CA LEU A 64 13.32 12.69 7.70
C LEU A 64 12.65 12.87 9.06
N PRO A 65 11.62 13.73 9.15
CA PRO A 65 10.79 13.78 10.36
C PRO A 65 10.04 12.45 10.51
N ASP A 66 9.57 12.15 11.73
CA ASP A 66 8.71 10.99 11.98
C ASP A 66 7.54 10.97 10.96
N PRO A 67 7.36 9.87 10.20
CA PRO A 67 6.32 9.79 9.18
C PRO A 67 4.91 9.84 9.76
N THR A 68 4.69 9.40 11.00
CA THR A 68 3.35 9.33 11.61
C THR A 68 2.66 10.69 11.75
N PRO A 69 3.23 11.69 12.45
CA PRO A 69 2.63 13.01 12.57
C PRO A 69 2.60 13.74 11.21
N TRP A 70 3.63 13.55 10.37
CA TRP A 70 3.65 14.16 9.04
C TRP A 70 2.51 13.63 8.17
N ALA A 71 2.31 12.31 8.13
CA ALA A 71 1.26 11.66 7.36
C ALA A 71 -0.13 12.07 7.84
N ARG A 72 -0.35 12.19 9.16
CA ARG A 72 -1.63 12.68 9.72
C ARG A 72 -1.94 14.09 9.23
N GLN A 73 -0.97 15.00 9.29
CA GLN A 73 -1.14 16.38 8.82
C GLN A 73 -1.38 16.45 7.31
N PHE A 74 -0.62 15.67 6.55
CA PHE A 74 -0.75 15.60 5.09
C PHE A 74 -2.13 15.06 4.68
N ILE A 75 -2.58 13.94 5.27
CA ILE A 75 -3.89 13.33 4.97
C ILE A 75 -5.00 14.32 5.31
N GLN A 76 -4.94 14.99 6.46
CA GLN A 76 -5.91 16.03 6.81
C GLN A 76 -5.96 17.13 5.75
N ALA A 77 -4.80 17.65 5.32
CA ALA A 77 -4.72 18.68 4.29
C ALA A 77 -5.22 18.18 2.92
N ALA A 78 -4.98 16.91 2.57
CA ALA A 78 -5.48 16.30 1.35
C ALA A 78 -7.01 16.20 1.35
N LEU A 79 -7.61 15.78 2.48
CA LEU A 79 -9.06 15.71 2.66
C LEU A 79 -9.73 17.10 2.65
N GLU A 80 -9.08 18.11 3.23
CA GLU A 80 -9.51 19.50 3.12
C GLU A 80 -9.49 19.99 1.67
N ALA A 81 -8.52 19.54 0.88
CA ALA A 81 -8.42 19.92 -0.52
C ALA A 81 -9.44 19.19 -1.41
N LEU A 82 -9.74 17.93 -1.10
CA LEU A 82 -10.82 17.16 -1.71
C LEU A 82 -12.20 17.75 -1.38
N SER A 83 -12.39 18.24 -0.16
CA SER A 83 -13.63 18.93 0.26
C SER A 83 -13.71 20.39 -0.18
N GLY A 84 -12.71 20.92 -0.88
CA GLY A 84 -12.68 22.30 -1.37
C GLY A 84 -12.38 23.38 -0.31
N ARG A 85 -12.10 23.00 0.95
CA ARG A 85 -11.72 23.93 2.02
C ARG A 85 -10.28 24.42 1.91
N ARG A 86 -9.42 23.66 1.22
CA ARG A 86 -8.02 24.01 0.97
C ARG A 86 -7.73 24.08 -0.53
N PRO A 87 -7.00 25.11 -1.01
CA PRO A 87 -6.51 25.12 -2.39
C PRO A 87 -5.58 23.94 -2.67
N VAL A 88 -5.88 23.12 -3.68
CA VAL A 88 -5.05 21.95 -4.05
C VAL A 88 -3.60 22.33 -4.34
N ALA A 89 -3.34 23.54 -4.85
CA ALA A 89 -1.99 24.05 -5.12
C ALA A 89 -1.07 24.01 -3.88
N GLN A 90 -1.62 24.13 -2.66
CA GLN A 90 -0.82 24.05 -1.43
C GLN A 90 -0.17 22.68 -1.22
N LEU A 91 -0.74 21.61 -1.79
CA LEU A 91 -0.22 20.26 -1.67
C LEU A 91 0.92 19.96 -2.66
N GLN A 92 1.19 20.84 -3.64
CA GLN A 92 2.18 20.63 -4.69
C GLN A 92 3.58 20.33 -4.13
N ARG A 93 3.96 21.00 -3.04
CA ARG A 93 5.25 20.80 -2.38
C ARG A 93 5.42 19.39 -1.83
N TRP A 94 4.33 18.77 -1.38
CA TRP A 94 4.34 17.48 -0.69
C TRP A 94 3.83 16.32 -1.55
N THR A 95 3.49 16.55 -2.82
CA THR A 95 2.91 15.53 -3.70
C THR A 95 3.63 15.44 -5.02
N THR A 96 3.55 14.30 -5.69
CA THR A 96 3.93 14.19 -7.11
C THR A 96 2.86 14.86 -7.98
N PRO A 97 3.21 15.28 -9.22
CA PRO A 97 2.22 15.81 -10.16
C PRO A 97 1.06 14.86 -10.43
N ALA A 98 1.32 13.54 -10.44
CA ALA A 98 0.30 12.51 -10.62
C ALA A 98 -0.72 12.48 -9.47
N VAL A 99 -0.26 12.47 -8.21
CA VAL A 99 -1.13 12.54 -7.04
C VAL A 99 -1.94 13.83 -7.04
N LEU A 100 -1.30 14.97 -7.35
CA LEU A 100 -1.98 16.25 -7.42
C LEU A 100 -3.10 16.24 -8.47
N ALA A 101 -2.84 15.70 -9.66
CA ALA A 101 -3.83 15.57 -10.72
C ALA A 101 -4.99 14.65 -10.29
N GLY A 102 -4.69 13.54 -9.60
CA GLY A 102 -5.68 12.65 -9.01
C GLY A 102 -6.61 13.36 -8.03
N ILE A 103 -6.05 14.15 -7.10
CA ILE A 103 -6.82 14.97 -6.15
C ILE A 103 -7.72 15.97 -6.89
N GLN A 104 -7.19 16.65 -7.93
CA GLN A 104 -7.99 17.59 -8.73
C GLN A 104 -9.12 16.90 -9.48
N HIS A 105 -8.88 15.69 -10.00
CA HIS A 105 -9.88 14.91 -10.70
C HIS A 105 -10.98 14.45 -9.73
N ALA A 106 -10.61 13.85 -8.60
CA ALA A 106 -11.57 13.41 -7.57
C ALA A 106 -12.45 14.56 -7.07
N ARG A 107 -11.86 15.74 -6.83
CA ARG A 107 -12.62 16.95 -6.45
C ARG A 107 -13.67 17.36 -7.50
N ARG A 108 -13.38 17.17 -8.79
CA ARG A 108 -14.30 17.48 -9.89
C ARG A 108 -15.38 16.42 -10.09
N ALA A 109 -15.08 15.17 -9.74
CA ALA A 109 -16.01 14.04 -9.85
C ALA A 109 -17.09 14.05 -8.75
N GLU A 110 -16.80 14.66 -7.59
CA GLU A 110 -17.79 14.91 -6.53
C GLU A 110 -18.06 16.42 -6.31
N PRO A 111 -18.61 17.14 -7.32
CA PRO A 111 -18.89 18.56 -7.18
C PRO A 111 -20.10 18.79 -6.26
N GLY A 112 -20.01 19.75 -5.34
CA GLY A 112 -21.22 20.45 -4.87
C GLY A 112 -21.83 20.07 -3.51
N ILE A 113 -21.10 19.48 -2.58
CA ILE A 113 -21.54 19.47 -1.17
C ILE A 113 -20.44 20.17 -0.37
N SER A 114 -20.81 21.17 0.44
CA SER A 114 -19.95 21.62 1.55
C SER A 114 -19.68 20.39 2.41
N GLN A 115 -18.64 19.62 2.06
CA GLN A 115 -18.50 18.28 2.58
C GLN A 115 -18.21 18.41 4.07
N PRO A 116 -18.98 17.77 4.98
CA PRO A 116 -18.71 17.78 6.41
C PRO A 116 -17.24 17.58 6.74
N VAL A 117 -16.78 18.15 7.86
CA VAL A 117 -15.40 18.02 8.32
C VAL A 117 -15.02 16.54 8.33
N ILE A 118 -14.05 16.16 7.50
CA ILE A 118 -13.51 14.80 7.49
C ILE A 118 -12.50 14.73 8.64
N VAL A 119 -12.69 13.74 9.51
CA VAL A 119 -11.86 13.54 10.70
C VAL A 119 -11.02 12.29 10.53
N VAL A 120 -9.71 12.41 10.70
CA VAL A 120 -8.78 11.26 10.73
C VAL A 120 -8.89 10.56 12.09
N LYS A 121 -9.47 9.36 12.11
CA LYS A 121 -9.73 8.58 13.32
C LYS A 121 -8.50 7.79 13.76
N SER A 122 -7.91 7.04 12.84
CA SER A 122 -6.68 6.30 13.08
C SER A 122 -5.72 6.47 11.91
N ILE A 123 -4.44 6.25 12.20
CA ILE A 123 -3.37 6.22 11.21
C ILE A 123 -2.42 5.10 11.60
N HIS A 124 -2.03 4.31 10.63
CA HIS A 124 -1.08 3.22 10.75
C HIS A 124 0.00 3.45 9.71
N VAL A 125 1.26 3.35 10.12
CA VAL A 125 2.41 3.59 9.27
C VAL A 125 3.34 2.37 9.34
N CYS A 126 3.84 1.96 8.19
CA CYS A 126 4.88 0.95 8.04
C CYS A 126 6.03 1.55 7.22
N GLU A 127 7.28 1.28 7.58
CA GLU A 127 8.47 1.76 6.88
C GLU A 127 9.18 0.58 6.21
N PRO A 128 8.75 0.14 5.01
CA PRO A 128 9.27 -1.07 4.37
C PRO A 128 10.71 -0.94 3.86
N ALA A 129 11.20 0.28 3.67
CA ALA A 129 12.55 0.58 3.25
C ALA A 129 12.97 1.97 3.76
N ASP A 130 14.27 2.25 3.74
CA ASP A 130 14.80 3.55 4.14
C ASP A 130 14.11 4.68 3.38
N ALA A 131 13.43 5.53 4.16
CA ALA A 131 12.73 6.70 3.64
C ALA A 131 11.65 6.39 2.60
N VAL A 132 11.02 5.24 2.78
CA VAL A 132 9.72 4.89 2.25
C VAL A 132 8.80 4.66 3.45
N ALA A 133 7.62 5.28 3.44
CA ALA A 133 6.59 5.02 4.44
C ALA A 133 5.26 4.73 3.74
N GLU A 134 4.62 3.65 4.13
CA GLU A 134 3.28 3.27 3.70
C GLU A 134 2.29 3.58 4.81
N VAL A 135 1.18 4.21 4.43
CA VAL A 135 0.23 4.79 5.36
C VAL A 135 -1.17 4.28 5.05
N CYS A 136 -1.84 3.78 6.08
CA CYS A 136 -3.26 3.47 6.07
C CYS A 136 -3.96 4.31 7.13
N ALA A 137 -5.01 5.04 6.75
CA ALA A 137 -5.79 5.84 7.69
C ALA A 137 -7.28 5.53 7.56
N VAL A 138 -7.98 5.53 8.70
CA VAL A 138 -9.43 5.47 8.76
C VAL A 138 -9.95 6.88 8.97
N VAL A 139 -10.84 7.31 8.09
CA VAL A 139 -11.41 8.66 8.12
C VAL A 139 -12.92 8.56 8.26
N SER A 140 -13.51 9.49 9.00
CA SER A 140 -14.95 9.56 9.18
C SER A 140 -15.50 10.90 8.71
N ARG A 141 -16.65 10.86 8.06
CA ARG A 141 -17.43 12.03 7.68
C ARG A 141 -18.81 11.96 8.35
N PRO A 142 -19.27 13.02 9.02
CA PRO A 142 -20.65 13.12 9.48
C PRO A 142 -21.65 12.94 8.32
N ASP A 143 -22.70 12.16 8.54
CA ASP A 143 -23.84 12.02 7.64
C ASP A 143 -25.15 12.04 8.44
N ALA A 144 -26.29 12.25 7.77
CA ALA A 144 -27.61 12.35 8.40
C ALA A 144 -27.99 11.11 9.24
N ASP A 145 -27.58 9.93 8.77
CA ASP A 145 -27.89 8.64 9.40
C ASP A 145 -26.75 8.13 10.32
N GLY A 146 -25.72 8.95 10.58
CA GLY A 146 -24.56 8.59 11.40
C GLY A 146 -23.21 8.77 10.68
N PRO A 147 -22.06 8.51 11.33
CA PRO A 147 -20.76 8.71 10.70
C PRO A 147 -20.49 7.66 9.62
N ARG A 148 -20.15 8.11 8.40
CA ARG A 148 -19.62 7.23 7.35
C ARG A 148 -18.11 7.13 7.45
N PHE A 149 -17.58 5.92 7.34
CA PHE A 149 -16.14 5.65 7.37
C PHE A 149 -15.61 5.33 5.97
N ARG A 150 -14.40 5.81 5.69
CA ARG A 150 -13.64 5.50 4.48
C ARG A 150 -12.19 5.20 4.86
N ALA A 151 -11.51 4.42 4.03
CA ALA A 151 -10.09 4.18 4.16
C ALA A 151 -9.31 5.13 3.24
N VAL A 152 -8.12 5.55 3.69
CA VAL A 152 -7.15 6.28 2.89
C VAL A 152 -5.85 5.49 2.90
N ALA A 153 -5.30 5.23 1.72
CA ALA A 153 -3.99 4.63 1.55
C ALA A 153 -3.05 5.64 0.89
N ALA A 154 -1.83 5.77 1.41
CA ALA A 154 -0.82 6.65 0.84
C ALA A 154 0.57 6.02 0.90
N ARG A 155 1.39 6.32 -0.10
CA ARG A 155 2.82 6.01 -0.11
C ARG A 155 3.62 7.30 -0.08
N LEU A 156 4.57 7.36 0.84
CA LEU A 156 5.47 8.48 1.05
C LEU A 156 6.90 8.07 0.71
N GLU A 157 7.60 8.97 0.04
CA GLU A 157 9.02 8.81 -0.26
C GLU A 157 9.79 10.05 0.20
N GLY A 158 10.91 9.82 0.87
CA GLY A 158 11.79 10.88 1.34
C GLY A 158 12.62 11.46 0.21
N ARG A 159 12.48 12.76 -0.06
CA ARG A 159 13.30 13.48 -1.04
C ARG A 159 13.82 14.76 -0.42
N SER A 160 15.14 14.97 -0.49
CA SER A 160 15.81 16.18 0.04
C SER A 160 15.43 16.52 1.49
N GLY A 161 15.31 15.50 2.35
CA GLY A 161 14.97 15.66 3.77
C GLY A 161 13.49 15.96 4.05
N GLN A 162 12.59 15.81 3.06
CA GLN A 162 11.15 16.00 3.24
C GLN A 162 10.39 14.77 2.70
N TRP A 163 9.30 14.40 3.36
CA TRP A 163 8.37 13.42 2.83
C TRP A 163 7.62 13.98 1.63
N ARG A 164 7.41 13.13 0.63
CA ARG A 164 6.59 13.43 -0.54
C ARG A 164 5.64 12.26 -0.78
N CYS A 165 4.35 12.54 -0.85
CA CYS A 165 3.35 11.57 -1.23
C CYS A 165 3.43 11.29 -2.73
N VAL A 166 3.67 10.01 -3.08
CA VAL A 166 3.83 9.54 -4.46
C VAL A 166 2.62 8.76 -4.96
N THR A 167 1.84 8.20 -4.04
CA THR A 167 0.57 7.51 -4.30
C THR A 167 -0.42 7.91 -3.22
N LEU A 168 -1.67 8.14 -3.62
CA LEU A 168 -2.79 8.44 -2.72
C LEU A 168 -4.07 7.82 -3.26
N GLN A 169 -4.79 7.09 -2.42
CA GLN A 169 -6.09 6.52 -2.71
C GLN A 169 -7.04 6.82 -1.56
N VAL A 170 -8.27 7.21 -1.91
CA VAL A 170 -9.38 7.40 -0.98
C VAL A 170 -10.48 6.44 -1.40
N GLY A 171 -10.91 5.58 -0.48
CA GLY A 171 -11.97 4.58 -0.70
C GLY A 171 -13.36 5.16 -0.54
#